data_AF-A0A352UW85-F1
#
_entry.id   AF-A0A352UW85-F1
#
_cell.length_a   1.000
_cell.length_b   1.000
_cell.length_c   1.000
_cell.angle_alpha   90.00
_cell.angle_beta   90.00
_cell.angle_gamma   90.00
#
_symmetry.space_group_name_H-M   'P 1'
#
loop_
_entity.id
_entity.type
_entity.pdbx_description
1 polymer ?
#
loop_
_entity_poly.entity_id
_entity_poly.type
_entity_poly.pdbx_seq_one_letter_code
_entity_poly.pdbx_strand_id
1 'polypeptide(L)' 'EAGEVEEVFRVPLAHLADRSRYRIERRQWRGQWRRYYAVPWGPYYIWGATARMLRGLADRLA' A
#
# COMPACT_ATOMS: atom_id res chain seq x y z
N GLU A 1 -10.99 -6.36 19.67
CA GLU A 1 -11.19 -5.48 20.86
C GLU A 1 -11.93 -4.23 20.41
N ALA A 2 -12.87 -3.67 21.20
CA ALA A 2 -13.55 -2.44 20.77
C ALA A 2 -12.52 -1.29 20.69
N GLY A 3 -12.47 -0.58 19.57
CA GLY A 3 -11.48 0.49 19.33
C GLY A 3 -10.22 0.04 18.58
N GLU A 4 -10.09 -1.23 18.20
CA GLU A 4 -8.98 -1.71 17.36
C GLU A 4 -8.97 -1.08 15.95
N VAL A 5 -10.15 -0.72 15.43
CA VAL A 5 -10.33 -0.14 14.10
C VAL A 5 -10.88 1.27 14.24
N GLU A 6 -10.10 2.25 13.77
CA GLU A 6 -10.51 3.66 13.74
C GLU A 6 -11.50 3.95 12.59
N GLU A 7 -11.24 3.41 11.40
CA GLU A 7 -12.03 3.69 10.20
C GLU A 7 -12.03 2.52 9.21
N VAL A 8 -13.12 2.40 8.43
CA VAL A 8 -13.20 1.54 7.25
C VAL A 8 -13.40 2.40 5.99
N PHE A 9 -12.52 2.24 5.01
CA PHE A 9 -12.60 2.93 3.73
C PHE A 9 -12.55 1.96 2.54
N ARG A 10 -12.90 2.46 1.35
CA ARG A 10 -12.94 1.66 0.11
C ARG A 10 -12.04 2.29 -0.96
N VAL A 11 -11.42 1.43 -1.74
CA VAL A 11 -10.61 1.80 -2.90
C VAL A 11 -11.11 1.04 -4.12
N PRO A 12 -11.35 1.68 -5.27
CA PRO A 12 -11.71 0.97 -6.49
C PRO A 12 -10.65 -0.07 -6.86
N LEU A 13 -11.08 -1.29 -7.20
CA LEU A 13 -10.16 -2.35 -7.58
C LEU A 13 -9.27 -1.94 -8.77
N ALA A 14 -9.80 -1.18 -9.73
CA ALA A 14 -9.03 -0.68 -10.87
C ALA A 14 -7.80 0.16 -10.46
N HIS A 15 -7.90 0.94 -9.36
CA HIS A 15 -6.77 1.69 -8.82
C HIS A 15 -5.72 0.75 -8.21
N LEU A 16 -6.15 -0.31 -7.54
CA LEU A 16 -5.27 -1.30 -6.91
C LEU A 16 -4.66 -2.28 -7.92
N ALA A 17 -5.32 -2.55 -9.05
CA ALA A 17 -4.86 -3.44 -10.10
C ALA A 17 -3.86 -2.77 -11.06
N ASP A 18 -3.84 -1.44 -11.13
CA ASP A 18 -2.90 -0.69 -11.97
C ASP A 18 -1.51 -0.60 -11.31
N ARG A 19 -0.57 -1.40 -11.83
CA ARG A 19 0.82 -1.46 -11.32
C ARG A 19 1.56 -0.12 -11.41
N SER A 20 1.15 0.79 -12.30
CA SER A 20 1.79 2.10 -12.45
C SER A 20 1.52 3.04 -11.27
N ARG A 21 0.48 2.74 -10.47
CA ARG A 21 0.10 3.53 -9.28
C ARG A 21 0.90 3.18 -8.03
N TYR A 22 1.69 2.11 -8.09
CA TYR A 22 2.58 1.74 -7.00
C TYR A 22 3.94 2.38 -7.18
N ARG A 23 4.45 2.97 -6.09
CA ARG A 23 5.79 3.55 -6.03
C ARG A 23 6.62 2.86 -4.98
N ILE A 24 7.92 2.80 -5.22
CA ILE A 24 8.90 2.35 -4.22
C ILE A 24 9.38 3.60 -3.49
N GLU A 25 9.08 3.66 -2.20
CA GLU A 25 9.63 4.68 -1.31
C GLU A 25 10.71 4.09 -0.42
N ARG A 26 11.48 4.95 0.24
CA ARG A 26 12.49 4.54 1.21
C ARG A 26 12.43 5.40 2.47
N ARG A 27 12.67 4.76 3.62
CA ARG A 27 12.81 5.44 4.91
C ARG A 27 14.04 4.92 5.65
N GLN A 28 14.72 5.82 6.35
CA GLN A 28 15.76 5.47 7.32
C GLN A 28 15.11 4.81 8.54
N TRP A 29 15.50 3.58 8.84
CA TRP A 29 15.07 2.83 10.01
C TRP A 29 16.29 2.18 10.65
N ARG A 30 16.55 2.45 11.94
CA ARG A 30 17.76 2.04 12.70
C ARG A 30 19.05 2.08 11.86
N GLY A 31 19.31 3.21 11.21
CA GLY A 31 20.53 3.45 10.43
C GLY A 31 20.59 2.76 9.06
N GLN A 32 19.53 2.06 8.64
CA GLN A 32 19.44 1.41 7.33
C GLN A 32 18.31 2.00 6.48
N TRP A 33 18.56 2.16 5.19
CA TRP A 33 17.52 2.48 4.22
C TRP A 33 16.66 1.24 3.97
N ARG A 34 15.38 1.30 4.34
CA ARG A 34 14.39 0.28 3.97
C ARG A 34 13.53 0.79 2.83
N ARG A 35 13.42 -0.01 1.78
CA ARG A 35 12.51 0.23 0.64
C ARG A 35 11.19 -0.47 0.87
N TYR A 36 10.08 0.16 0.48
CA TYR A 36 8.75 -0.43 0.58
C TYR A 36 7.84 0.10 -0.52
N TYR A 37 6.81 -0.67 -0.84
CA TYR A 37 5.77 -0.24 -1.76
C TYR A 37 4.79 0.71 -1.07
N ALA A 38 4.30 1.69 -1.81
CA ALA A 38 3.18 2.54 -1.44
C ALA A 38 2.22 2.69 -2.64
N VAL A 39 0.92 2.73 -2.35
CA VAL A 39 -0.17 3.00 -3.32
C VAL A 39 -1.15 3.98 -2.68
N PRO A 40 -0.86 5.30 -2.76
CA PRO A 40 -1.73 6.31 -2.13
C PRO A 40 -3.11 6.34 -2.77
N TRP A 41 -4.13 6.67 -1.96
CA TRP A 41 -5.50 6.87 -2.40
C TRP A 41 -6.16 7.97 -1.57
N GLY A 42 -6.43 9.13 -2.19
CA GLY A 42 -6.99 10.28 -1.48
C GLY A 42 -6.18 10.62 -0.22
N PRO A 43 -6.79 10.69 0.98
CA PRO A 43 -6.08 10.95 2.23
C PRO A 43 -5.31 9.73 2.74
N TYR A 44 -5.55 8.53 2.21
CA TYR A 44 -4.98 7.30 2.70
C TYR A 44 -3.65 6.98 2.04
N TYR A 45 -2.65 6.73 2.86
CA TYR A 45 -1.35 6.28 2.43
C TYR A 45 -1.20 4.79 2.72
N ILE A 46 -1.51 3.94 1.73
CA ILE A 46 -1.42 2.47 1.87
C ILE A 46 0.02 2.05 1.55
N TRP A 47 0.71 1.42 2.50
CA TRP A 47 2.14 1.14 2.38
C TRP A 47 2.57 -0.19 3.04
N GLY A 48 3.85 -0.52 2.91
CA GLY A 48 4.47 -1.61 3.65
C GLY A 48 3.96 -2.99 3.23
N ALA A 49 3.60 -3.83 4.20
CA ALA A 49 3.13 -5.20 3.95
C ALA A 49 1.85 -5.22 3.12
N THR A 50 0.89 -4.35 3.44
CA THR A 50 -0.40 -4.26 2.73
C THR A 50 -0.21 -3.88 1.26
N ALA A 51 0.55 -2.82 0.99
CA ALA A 51 0.83 -2.42 -0.40
C ALA A 51 1.59 -3.52 -1.17
N ARG A 52 2.47 -4.29 -0.52
CA ARG A 52 3.14 -5.43 -1.15
C ARG A 52 2.18 -6.55 -1.52
N MET A 53 1.23 -6.88 -0.63
CA MET A 53 0.19 -7.89 -0.92
C MET A 53 -0.69 -7.45 -2.08
N LEU A 54 -1.13 -6.19 -2.08
CA LEU A 54 -1.94 -5.62 -3.17
C LEU A 54 -1.17 -5.57 -4.50
N ARG A 55 0.12 -5.25 -4.48
CA ARG A 55 0.97 -5.32 -5.68
C ARG A 55 1.04 -6.74 -6.24
N GLY A 56 1.21 -7.74 -5.38
CA GLY A 56 1.21 -9.14 -5.79
C GLY A 56 -0.15 -9.63 -6.32
N LEU A 57 -1.26 -9.02 -5.87
CA LEU A 57 -2.58 -9.23 -6.48
C LEU A 57 -2.65 -8.58 -7.87
N ALA A 58 -2.21 -7.33 -8.00
CA ALA A 58 -2.17 -6.61 -9.27
C ALA A 58 -1.34 -7.34 -10.33
N ASP A 59 -0.20 -7.91 -9.94
CA ASP A 59 0.67 -8.69 -10.82
C ASP A 59 -0.03 -9.97 -11.36
N ARG A 60 -1.03 -10.51 -10.65
CA ARG A 60 -1.80 -11.70 -11.07
C ARG A 60 -3.04 -11.40 -11.91
N LEU A 61 -3.53 -10.16 -11.86
CA LEU A 61 -4.69 -9.71 -12.64
C LEU A 61 -4.30 -9.19 -14.03
N ALA A 62 -3.00 -9.02 -14.27
CA ALA A 62 -2.43 -8.50 -15.52
C ALA A 62 -2.25 -9.58 -16.59
#